data_AF-A0A4S8MN30-F1
#
_entry.id   AF-A0A4S8MN30-F1
#
_cell.length_a   1.000
_cell.length_b   1.000
_cell.length_c   1.000
_cell.angle_alpha   90.00
_cell.angle_beta   90.00
_cell.angle_gamma   90.00
#
_symmetry.space_group_name_H-M   'P 1'
#
loop_
_entity.id
_entity.type
_entity.pdbx_description
1 polymer ?
#
loop_
_entity_poly.entity_id
_entity_poly.type
_entity_poly.pdbx_seq_one_letter_code
_entity_poly.pdbx_strand_id
1 'polypeptide(L)'
;KNVFEASFVKDFRGPDGRLFVDRGDKLRLGFALHMDFFNPNGTRKRGNHNSVGIISAANLALDPDVRYLPEYMFIGGIIPGPREPSAEQNDHFV
;
A
#
# COMPACT_ATOMS: atom_id res chain seq x y z
N LYS A 1 -19.16 0.37 0.50
CA LYS A 1 -18.29 -0.57 -0.24
C LYS A 1 -16.94 0.08 -0.39
N ASN A 2 -15.92 -0.51 0.23
CA ASN A 2 -14.54 -0.05 0.14
C ASN A 2 -13.93 -0.49 -1.21
N VAL A 3 -13.01 0.29 -1.81
CA VAL A 3 -12.29 -0.13 -3.03
C VAL A 3 -11.58 -1.48 -2.85
N PHE A 4 -11.20 -1.82 -1.62
CA PHE A 4 -10.60 -3.11 -1.27
C PHE A 4 -11.61 -4.27 -1.15
N GLU A 5 -12.92 -3.98 -1.22
CA GLU A 5 -13.99 -4.97 -1.37
C GLU A 5 -14.42 -5.13 -2.83
N ALA A 6 -13.72 -4.47 -3.77
CA ALA A 6 -14.02 -4.57 -5.19
C ALA A 6 -14.04 -6.04 -5.61
N SER A 7 -15.11 -6.43 -6.29
CA SER A 7 -15.32 -7.78 -6.82
C SER A 7 -14.12 -8.25 -7.65
N PHE A 8 -13.42 -7.31 -8.31
CA PHE A 8 -12.21 -7.58 -9.06
C PHE A 8 -11.18 -8.41 -8.30
N VAL A 9 -10.85 -8.09 -7.03
CA VAL A 9 -9.82 -8.86 -6.30
C VAL A 9 -10.27 -10.30 -6.01
N LYS A 10 -11.58 -10.50 -5.82
CA LYS A 10 -12.17 -11.81 -5.55
C LYS A 10 -12.35 -12.65 -6.82
N ASP A 11 -12.63 -11.99 -7.94
CA ASP A 11 -12.99 -12.61 -9.21
C ASP A 11 -11.86 -12.59 -10.24
N PHE A 12 -10.70 -12.00 -9.91
CA PHE A 12 -9.55 -11.91 -10.80
C PHE A 12 -9.06 -13.33 -11.15
N ARG A 13 -9.01 -13.63 -12.45
CA ARG A 13 -8.58 -14.94 -12.96
C ARG A 13 -7.16 -14.88 -13.50
N GLY A 14 -6.39 -15.93 -13.22
CA GLY A 14 -5.08 -16.12 -13.80
C GLY A 14 -5.14 -16.57 -15.27
N PRO A 15 -3.98 -16.69 -15.94
CA PRO A 15 -3.89 -17.20 -17.31
C PRO A 15 -4.46 -18.62 -17.50
N ASP A 16 -4.58 -19.39 -16.42
CA ASP A 16 -5.17 -20.73 -16.38
C ASP A 16 -6.72 -20.72 -16.25
N GLY A 17 -7.33 -19.54 -16.19
CA GLY A 17 -8.78 -19.36 -16.04
C GLY A 17 -9.31 -19.61 -14.62
N ARG A 18 -8.45 -19.95 -13.65
CA ARG A 18 -8.81 -20.14 -12.24
C ARG A 18 -8.73 -18.82 -11.48
N LEU A 19 -9.38 -18.71 -10.33
CA LEU A 19 -9.23 -17.53 -9.48
C LEU A 19 -7.76 -17.39 -9.07
N PHE A 20 -7.21 -16.19 -9.21
CA PHE A 20 -5.82 -15.91 -8.86
C PHE A 20 -5.56 -16.18 -7.37
N VAL A 21 -6.57 -15.94 -6.53
CA VAL A 21 -6.52 -16.20 -5.08
C VAL A 21 -6.82 -17.66 -4.73
N ASP A 22 -7.13 -18.53 -5.70
CA ASP A 22 -7.27 -19.97 -5.45
C ASP A 22 -5.91 -20.52 -5.02
N ARG A 23 -5.86 -21.09 -3.81
CA ARG A 23 -4.61 -21.33 -3.08
C ARG A 23 -4.02 -22.72 -3.31
N GLY A 24 -4.75 -23.70 -3.84
CA GLY A 24 -4.24 -25.06 -4.02
C GLY A 24 -3.27 -25.49 -2.88
N ASP A 25 -2.05 -25.85 -3.26
CA ASP A 25 -0.91 -26.14 -2.38
C ASP A 25 0.09 -24.96 -2.21
N LYS A 26 -0.17 -23.79 -2.80
CA LYS A 26 0.74 -22.64 -2.86
C LYS A 26 0.18 -21.41 -2.18
N LEU A 27 1.03 -20.69 -1.45
CA LEU A 27 0.64 -19.40 -0.91
C LEU A 27 0.60 -18.34 -2.01
N ARG A 28 -0.58 -17.75 -2.26
CA ARG A 28 -0.78 -16.56 -3.09
C ARG A 28 -1.35 -15.46 -2.22
N LEU A 29 -0.62 -14.34 -2.11
CA LEU A 29 -1.02 -13.18 -1.31
C LEU A 29 -1.23 -11.97 -2.22
N GLY A 30 -2.36 -11.28 -2.01
CA GLY A 30 -2.60 -9.97 -2.57
C GLY A 30 -2.28 -8.90 -1.55
N PHE A 31 -1.63 -7.83 -1.98
CA PHE A 31 -1.33 -6.68 -1.14
C PHE A 31 -1.91 -5.41 -1.76
N ALA A 32 -2.50 -4.54 -0.94
CA ALA A 32 -2.74 -3.16 -1.31
C ALA A 32 -1.48 -2.36 -0.99
N LEU A 33 -0.81 -1.85 -2.04
CA LEU A 33 0.37 -1.01 -1.89
C LEU A 33 -0.06 0.44 -1.66
N HIS A 34 0.57 1.10 -0.69
CA HIS A 34 0.35 2.48 -0.33
C HIS A 34 1.68 3.23 -0.37
N MET A 35 1.69 4.39 -1.01
CA MET A 35 2.77 5.36 -0.93
C MET A 35 2.15 6.69 -0.49
N ASP A 36 2.65 7.24 0.61
CA ASP A 36 2.14 8.50 1.15
C ASP A 36 3.28 9.37 1.68
N PHE A 37 3.08 10.68 1.64
CA PHE A 37 4.03 11.69 2.05
C PHE A 37 3.37 12.62 3.08
N PHE A 38 4.03 12.80 4.22
CA PHE A 38 3.49 13.59 5.30
C PHE A 38 4.57 14.39 6.01
N ASN A 39 4.15 15.45 6.71
CA ASN A 39 5.05 16.22 7.55
C ASN A 39 5.32 15.47 8.86
N PRO A 40 6.55 14.99 9.12
CA PRO A 40 6.85 14.23 10.35
C PRO A 40 6.71 15.08 11.61
N ASN A 41 6.73 16.41 11.50
CA ASN A 41 6.55 17.35 12.61
C ASN A 41 5.08 17.82 12.77
N GLY A 42 4.17 17.28 11.97
CA GLY A 42 2.75 17.66 11.93
C GLY A 42 2.47 18.95 11.15
N THR A 43 1.21 19.10 10.75
CA THR A 43 0.76 20.23 9.91
C THR A 43 0.47 21.46 10.79
N ARG A 44 1.37 22.45 10.77
CA ARG A 44 1.15 23.75 11.44
C ARG A 44 0.98 24.86 10.39
N LYS A 45 0.00 25.76 10.56
CA LYS A 45 -0.30 26.88 9.63
C LYS A 45 0.90 27.77 9.26
N ARG A 46 1.99 27.73 10.04
CA ARG A 46 3.22 28.50 9.82
C ARG A 46 4.49 27.66 10.08
N GLY A 47 4.37 26.33 10.04
CA GLY A 47 5.47 25.40 10.28
C GLY A 47 6.32 25.17 9.03
N ASN A 48 7.55 24.68 9.23
CA ASN A 48 8.44 24.32 8.12
C ASN A 48 7.82 23.16 7.32
N HIS A 49 7.81 23.27 5.99
CA HIS A 49 7.31 22.22 5.11
C HIS A 49 8.40 21.16 4.90
N ASN A 50 8.49 20.22 5.84
CA ASN A 50 9.25 19.01 5.67
C ASN A 50 8.29 17.89 5.28
N SER A 51 8.71 17.01 4.38
CA SER A 51 7.97 15.82 4.02
C SER A 51 8.88 14.59 4.09
N VAL A 52 8.30 13.48 4.53
CA VAL A 52 8.91 12.14 4.56
C VAL A 52 7.88 11.20 3.95
N GLY A 53 8.35 10.28 3.12
CA GLY A 53 7.49 9.28 2.49
C GLY A 53 7.53 7.94 3.21
N ILE A 54 6.44 7.19 3.11
CA ILE A 54 6.39 5.78 3.50
C ILE A 54 5.84 4.95 2.35
N ILE A 55 6.46 3.79 2.13
CA ILE A 55 5.92 2.73 1.27
C ILE A 55 5.45 1.62 2.21
N SER A 56 4.16 1.34 2.20
CA SER A 56 3.57 0.30 3.04
C SER A 56 2.61 -0.58 2.25
N ALA A 57 2.32 -1.77 2.76
CA ALA A 57 1.40 -2.69 2.11
C ALA A 57 0.49 -3.39 3.12
N ALA A 58 -0.82 -3.39 2.84
CA ALA A 58 -1.81 -4.13 3.61
C ALA A 58 -2.07 -5.51 2.98
N ASN A 59 -1.96 -6.57 3.78
CA ASN A 59 -2.26 -7.93 3.30
C ASN A 59 -3.78 -8.12 3.13
N LEU A 60 -4.23 -8.31 1.89
CA LEU A 60 -5.65 -8.46 1.57
C LEU A 60 -6.24 -9.81 2.00
N ALA A 61 -5.40 -10.77 2.42
CA ALA A 61 -5.83 -12.05 2.97
C ALA A 61 -6.27 -11.98 4.43
N LEU A 62 -5.95 -10.89 5.16
CA LEU A 62 -6.39 -10.66 6.54
C LEU A 62 -7.78 -10.03 6.58
N ASP A 63 -8.52 -10.16 7.68
CA ASP A 63 -9.85 -9.53 7.78
C ASP A 63 -9.77 -7.99 7.66
N PRO A 64 -10.78 -7.33 7.06
CA PRO A 64 -10.81 -5.87 6.91
C PRO A 64 -10.59 -5.10 8.20
N ASP A 65 -11.05 -5.65 9.32
CA ASP A 65 -10.99 -5.02 10.64
C ASP A 65 -9.57 -4.99 11.23
N VAL A 66 -8.67 -5.87 10.77
CA VAL A 66 -7.31 -6.01 11.33
C VAL A 66 -6.22 -5.64 10.34
N ARG A 67 -6.46 -5.74 9.02
CA ARG A 67 -5.40 -5.61 7.99
C ARG A 67 -4.70 -4.25 7.93
N TYR A 68 -5.25 -3.22 8.59
CA TYR A 68 -4.69 -1.87 8.66
C TYR A 68 -4.16 -1.49 10.05
N LEU A 69 -4.20 -2.42 11.02
CA LEU A 69 -3.53 -2.18 12.30
C LEU A 69 -2.00 -2.18 12.09
N PRO A 70 -1.25 -1.34 12.81
CA PRO A 70 0.20 -1.18 12.59
C PRO A 70 0.99 -2.49 12.61
N GLU A 71 0.60 -3.45 13.46
CA GLU A 71 1.25 -4.76 13.60
C GLU A 71 1.04 -5.70 12.40
N TYR A 72 0.04 -5.45 11.55
CA TYR A 72 -0.28 -6.24 10.36
C TYR A 72 0.12 -5.57 9.05
N MET A 73 0.64 -4.33 9.12
CA MET A 73 1.13 -3.60 7.97
C MET A 73 2.59 -3.97 7.65
N PHE A 74 2.87 -4.24 6.39
CA PHE A 74 4.25 -4.36 5.91
C PHE A 74 4.80 -2.98 5.57
N ILE A 75 5.96 -2.62 6.12
CA ILE A 75 6.69 -1.40 5.72
C ILE A 75 7.78 -1.79 4.73
N GLY A 76 7.59 -1.38 3.48
CA GLY A 76 8.54 -1.65 2.39
C GLY A 76 9.69 -0.64 2.34
N GLY A 77 9.48 0.58 2.85
CA GLY A 77 10.55 1.58 2.90
C GLY A 77 10.12 2.93 3.45
N ILE A 78 11.12 3.73 3.78
CA ILE A 78 10.98 5.14 4.16
C ILE A 78 11.72 5.97 3.11
N ILE A 79 11.03 6.94 2.53
CA ILE A 79 11.62 7.89 1.58
C ILE A 79 12.09 9.10 2.39
N PRO A 80 13.42 9.35 2.45
CA PRO A 80 13.95 10.41 3.28
C PRO A 80 13.50 11.78 2.77
N GLY A 81 13.28 12.69 3.71
CA GLY A 81 12.96 14.09 3.42
C GLY A 81 14.18 14.93 3.03
N PRO A 82 14.04 16.27 2.98
CA PRO A 82 12.92 17.05 3.51
C PRO A 82 11.81 17.34 2.49
N ARG A 83 11.94 16.88 1.24
CA ARG A 83 10.98 17.16 0.17
C ARG A 83 10.49 15.87 -0.46
N GLU A 84 9.27 15.94 -0.96
CA GLU A 84 8.67 14.88 -1.76
C GLU A 84 9.39 14.81 -3.11
N PRO A 85 9.61 13.59 -3.65
CA PRO A 85 10.07 13.41 -5.01
C PRO A 85 9.04 13.98 -6.00
N SER A 86 9.52 14.45 -7.16
CA SER A 86 8.64 14.80 -8.27
C SER A 86 7.91 13.58 -8.82
N ALA A 87 6.85 13.81 -9.61
CA ALA A 87 6.14 12.72 -10.30
C ALA A 87 7.10 11.90 -11.18
N GLU A 88 7.97 12.54 -11.95
CA GLU A 88 8.97 11.87 -12.78
C GLU A 88 9.94 11.00 -11.96
N GLN A 89 10.32 11.47 -10.78
CA GLN A 89 11.18 10.70 -9.88
C GLN A 89 10.46 9.47 -9.32
N ASN A 90 9.16 9.59 -9.01
CA ASN A 90 8.36 8.43 -8.58
C ASN A 90 8.18 7.42 -9.72
N ASP A 91 7.82 7.88 -10.92
CA ASP A 91 7.59 7.02 -12.09
C ASP A 91 8.86 6.28 -12.52
N HIS A 92 10.05 6.78 -12.22
CA HIS A 92 11.29 6.05 -12.49
C HIS A 92 11.44 4.77 -11.67
N PHE A 93 10.81 4.70 -10.48
CA PHE A 93 10.96 3.59 -9.54
C PHE A 93 9.75 2.64 -9.49
N VAL A 94 8.66 2.94 -10.23
CA VAL A 94 7.42 2.16 -10.28
C VAL A 94 7.23 1.55 -11.67
#